data_AF-A0A822B2K8-F1
#
_entry.id   AF-A0A822B2K8-F1
#
_cell.length_a   1.000
_cell.length_b   1.000
_cell.length_c   1.000
_cell.angle_alpha   90.00
_cell.angle_beta   90.00
_cell.angle_gamma   90.00
#
_symmetry.space_group_name_H-M   'P 1'
#
loop_
_entity.id
_entity.type
_entity.pdbx_description
1 polymer ?
#
loop_
_entity_poly.entity_id
_entity_poly.type
_entity_poly.pdbx_seq_one_letter_code
_entity_poly.pdbx_strand_id
1 'polypeptide(L)' 'MGTNNQNSYQSTSDGTSDCIDIDAVEHEKMILPTNICISCVKNHRAVAFVPCAHYVTCLSCGH' A
#
# COMPACT_ATOMS: atom_id res chain seq x y z
N MET A 1 5.94 32.71 24.82
CA MET A 1 4.77 31.82 24.82
C MET A 1 5.04 30.66 23.87
N GLY A 2 4.78 29.42 24.29
CA GLY A 2 4.73 28.21 23.45
C GLY A 2 6.09 27.54 23.19
N THR A 3 6.59 26.71 24.09
CA THR A 3 6.38 25.24 24.24
C THR A 3 7.50 24.42 23.59
N ASN A 4 8.38 23.98 24.47
CA ASN A 4 9.14 22.74 24.46
C ASN A 4 8.36 21.59 23.80
N ASN A 5 8.95 20.88 22.85
CA ASN A 5 8.65 19.46 22.69
C ASN A 5 9.88 18.72 22.14
N GLN A 6 10.51 18.00 23.06
CA GLN A 6 11.58 17.05 22.80
C GLN A 6 10.99 15.90 21.97
N ASN A 7 11.47 15.69 20.75
CA ASN A 7 11.47 14.33 20.22
C ASN A 7 12.76 14.10 19.43
N SER A 8 13.79 13.73 20.20
CA SER A 8 15.05 13.20 19.72
C SER A 8 14.79 11.79 19.19
N TYR A 9 14.58 11.65 17.89
CA TYR A 9 14.82 10.39 17.20
C TYR A 9 16.17 10.49 16.47
N GLN A 10 17.24 10.41 17.27
CA GLN A 10 18.56 10.12 16.76
C GLN A 10 18.60 8.64 16.38
N SER A 11 18.34 8.35 15.11
CA SER A 11 18.73 7.08 14.50
C SER A 11 20.09 7.27 13.86
N THR A 12 21.14 7.04 14.65
CA THR A 12 22.49 6.88 14.11
C THR A 12 22.59 5.46 13.55
N SER A 13 22.63 5.32 12.24
CA SER A 13 23.03 4.07 11.59
C SER A 13 24.19 4.35 10.65
N ASP A 14 25.41 4.26 11.19
CA ASP A 14 26.60 3.97 10.40
C ASP A 14 26.47 2.56 9.85
N GLY A 15 26.22 2.47 8.56
CA GLY A 15 26.05 1.24 7.82
C GLY A 15 25.35 1.59 6.53
N THR A 16 26.09 1.55 5.43
CA THR A 16 25.62 1.91 4.08
C THR A 16 24.45 1.00 3.68
N SER A 17 23.25 1.39 4.08
CA SER A 17 22.00 0.87 3.61
C SER A 17 21.35 2.06 2.93
N ASP A 18 21.44 2.10 1.60
CA ASP A 18 20.77 3.11 0.81
C ASP A 18 19.26 2.96 1.04
N CYS A 19 18.72 3.70 1.99
CA CYS A 19 17.29 3.82 2.19
C CYS A 19 16.73 4.44 0.91
N ILE A 20 15.92 3.66 0.17
CA ILE A 20 15.25 4.17 -1.02
C ILE A 20 14.20 5.16 -0.53
N ASP A 21 14.52 6.44 -0.61
CA ASP A 21 13.57 7.53 -0.41
C ASP A 21 12.57 7.50 -1.58
N ILE A 22 11.45 6.79 -1.40
CA ILE A 22 10.34 6.81 -2.35
C ILE A 22 9.64 8.16 -2.17
N ASP A 23 9.88 9.10 -3.10
CA ASP A 23 9.13 10.35 -3.20
C ASP A 23 7.61 10.07 -3.11
N ALA A 24 6.87 10.89 -2.37
CA ALA A 24 5.42 10.70 -2.14
C ALA A 24 4.61 10.56 -3.44
N VAL A 25 5.08 11.17 -4.53
CA VAL A 25 4.51 11.07 -5.89
C VAL A 25 4.68 9.67 -6.51
N GLU A 26 5.75 8.95 -6.18
CA GLU A 26 6.00 7.59 -6.65
C GLU A 26 5.23 6.55 -5.81
N HIS A 27 4.87 6.87 -4.56
CA HIS A 27 4.02 6.00 -3.73
C HIS A 27 2.60 5.85 -4.30
N GLU A 28 2.00 6.92 -4.79
CA GLU A 28 0.64 6.90 -5.36
C GLU A 28 0.52 6.00 -6.60
N LYS A 29 1.61 5.86 -7.37
CA LYS A 29 1.65 5.00 -8.57
C LYS A 29 1.66 3.51 -8.25
N MET A 30 1.94 3.12 -7.00
CA MET A 30 1.92 1.72 -6.55
C MET A 30 0.56 1.29 -5.99
N ILE A 31 -0.41 2.22 -5.88
CA ILE A 31 -1.74 1.91 -5.35
C ILE A 31 -2.64 1.47 -6.50
N LEU A 32 -2.96 0.18 -6.53
CA LEU A 32 -4.03 -0.34 -7.37
C LEU A 32 -5.35 0.37 -7.03
N PRO A 33 -6.13 0.82 -8.03
CA PRO A 33 -7.44 1.37 -7.76
C PRO A 33 -8.29 0.35 -6.98
N THR A 34 -9.04 0.83 -5.99
CA THR A 34 -9.73 -0.01 -5.01
C THR A 34 -10.74 -0.98 -5.63
N ASN A 35 -11.17 -0.73 -6.87
CA ASN A 35 -12.14 -1.52 -7.62
C ASN A 35 -11.53 -2.46 -8.69
N ILE A 36 -10.20 -2.52 -8.82
CA ILE A 36 -9.52 -3.38 -9.79
C ILE A 36 -9.15 -4.73 -9.19
N CYS A 37 -9.33 -5.80 -9.96
CA CYS A 37 -8.97 -7.16 -9.60
C CYS A 37 -7.48 -7.25 -9.24
N ILE A 38 -7.18 -7.74 -8.04
CA ILE A 38 -5.80 -7.86 -7.56
C ILE A 38 -4.98 -8.89 -8.35
N SER A 39 -5.64 -9.88 -8.96
CA SER A 39 -4.96 -10.96 -9.69
C SER A 39 -4.55 -10.54 -11.10
N CYS A 40 -5.48 -10.00 -11.89
CA CYS A 40 -5.22 -9.71 -13.31
C CYS A 40 -4.94 -8.24 -13.62
N VAL A 41 -5.24 -7.32 -12.70
CA VAL A 41 -5.00 -5.86 -12.84
C VAL A 41 -5.65 -5.25 -14.09
N LYS A 42 -6.64 -5.94 -14.68
CA LYS A 42 -7.30 -5.54 -15.93
C LYS A 42 -8.79 -5.30 -15.75
N ASN A 43 -9.45 -6.21 -15.04
CA ASN A 43 -10.90 -6.20 -14.89
C ASN A 43 -11.32 -5.67 -13.53
N HIS A 44 -12.55 -5.15 -13.44
CA HIS A 44 -13.16 -4.80 -12.17
C HIS A 44 -13.44 -6.03 -11.31
N ARG A 45 -13.32 -5.86 -10.00
CA ARG A 45 -13.75 -6.87 -9.02
C ARG A 45 -15.25 -7.15 -9.21
N ALA A 46 -15.62 -8.43 -9.09
CA ALA A 46 -16.98 -8.91 -9.34
C ALA A 46 -17.41 -10.08 -8.44
N VAL A 47 -16.49 -10.63 -7.63
CA VAL A 47 -16.74 -11.84 -6.83
C VAL A 47 -16.46 -11.59 -5.36
N ALA A 48 -17.39 -11.99 -4.49
CA ALA A 48 -17.20 -12.07 -3.04
C ALA A 48 -17.00 -13.53 -2.64
N PHE A 49 -15.90 -13.84 -1.95
CA PHE A 49 -15.61 -15.20 -1.49
C PHE A 49 -16.38 -15.52 -0.21
N VAL A 50 -17.10 -16.64 -0.17
CA VAL A 50 -17.80 -17.12 1.02
C VAL A 50 -16.92 -18.13 1.76
N PRO A 51 -16.85 -18.09 3.12
CA PRO A 51 -17.62 -17.26 4.04
C PRO A 51 -16.97 -15.92 4.41
N CYS A 52 -15.72 -15.66 4.01
CA CYS A 52 -14.94 -14.52 4.50
C CYS A 52 -15.36 -13.15 3.93
N ALA A 53 -16.26 -13.13 2.94
CA ALA A 53 -16.82 -11.95 2.28
C ALA A 53 -15.79 -11.04 1.57
N HIS A 54 -14.55 -11.47 1.40
CA HIS A 54 -13.54 -10.68 0.70
C HIS A 54 -13.93 -10.48 -0.77
N TYR A 55 -13.90 -9.21 -1.21
CA TYR A 55 -14.22 -8.79 -2.58
C TYR A 55 -12.96 -8.25 -3.27
N VAL A 56 -12.20 -9.14 -3.92
CA VAL A 56 -10.84 -8.83 -4.39
C VAL A 56 -10.55 -9.25 -5.85
N THR A 57 -11.36 -10.13 -6.44
CA THR A 57 -11.14 -10.67 -7.80
C THR A 57 -12.30 -10.35 -8.76
N CYS A 58 -12.00 -10.37 -10.06
CA CYS A 58 -13.01 -10.39 -11.12
C CYS A 58 -13.58 -11.80 -11.32
N LEU A 59 -14.66 -11.92 -12.10
CA LEU A 59 -15.33 -13.20 -12.36
C LEU A 59 -14.37 -14.26 -12.92
N SER A 60 -13.57 -13.92 -13.93
CA SER A 60 -12.64 -14.88 -14.56
C SER A 60 -11.54 -15.40 -13.64
N CYS A 61 -11.15 -14.63 -12.62
CA CYS A 61 -10.06 -15.00 -11.70
C CYS A 61 -10.56 -15.56 -10.35
N GLY A 62 -11.84 -15.41 -10.03
CA GLY A 62 -12.44 -15.86 -8.77
C GLY A 62 -13.16 -17.21 -8.86
N HIS A 63 -13.02 -17.91 -10.00
CA HIS A 63 -13.55 -19.23 -10.27
C HIS A 63 -12.50 -20.32 -10.05
#